data_AF-A0A966UJJ3-F1
#
_entry.id   AF-A0A966UJJ3-F1
#
_cell.length_a   1.000
_cell.length_b   1.000
_cell.length_c   1.000
_cell.angle_alpha   90.00
_cell.angle_beta   90.00
_cell.angle_gamma   90.00
#
_symmetry.space_group_name_H-M   'P 1'
#
loop_
_entity.id
_entity.type
_entity.pdbx_description
1 polymer ?
#
loop_
_entity_poly.entity_id
_entity_poly.type
_entity_poly.pdbx_seq_one_letter_code
_entity_poly.pdbx_strand_id
1 'polypeptide(L)' 'GVDQIVPVDVYAPGCPPTPETLIHAIETLHQKIEDGEIMRRRAETGAGANLHITEIGAQTSPVLLSPSRTGASA' A
#
# COMPACT_ATOMS: atom_id res chain seq x y z
N GLY A 1 11.07 -2.93 -15.12
CA GLY A 1 9.65 -3.15 -14.88
C GLY A 1 9.16 -2.08 -13.93
N VAL A 2 8.15 -2.36 -13.11
CA VAL A 2 7.62 -1.41 -12.12
C VAL A 2 8.68 -0.96 -11.09
N ASP A 3 9.70 -1.79 -10.89
CA ASP A 3 10.88 -1.59 -10.04
C ASP A 3 11.78 -0.41 -10.44
N GLN A 4 11.67 0.04 -11.69
CA GLN A 4 12.39 1.23 -12.16
C GLN A 4 11.70 2.52 -11.74
N ILE A 5 10.43 2.45 -11.34
CA ILE A 5 9.60 3.60 -10.97
C ILE A 5 9.38 3.64 -9.46
N VAL A 6 9.09 2.48 -8.87
CA VAL A 6 8.87 2.32 -7.42
C VAL A 6 9.64 1.11 -6.91
N PRO A 7 10.18 1.16 -5.69
CA PRO A 7 10.87 0.01 -5.12
C PRO A 7 9.90 -1.14 -4.90
N VAL A 8 10.34 -2.34 -5.27
CA VAL A 8 9.56 -3.58 -5.15
C VAL A 8 10.17 -4.46 -4.08
N ASP A 9 9.36 -4.83 -3.08
CA ASP A 9 9.82 -5.70 -2.00
C ASP A 9 9.81 -7.18 -2.38
N VAL A 10 8.79 -7.64 -3.10
CA VAL A 10 8.60 -9.05 -3.50
C VAL A 10 7.98 -9.09 -4.91
N TYR A 11 8.45 -10.04 -5.73
CA TYR A 11 7.88 -10.31 -7.06
C TYR A 11 7.07 -11.61 -7.05
N ALA A 12 5.95 -11.62 -7.77
CA ALA A 12 5.15 -12.82 -8.03
C ALA A 12 5.19 -13.16 -9.54
N PRO A 13 6.03 -14.11 -9.98
CA PRO A 13 6.16 -14.44 -11.40
C PRO A 13 4.94 -15.19 -11.94
N GLY A 14 4.59 -14.95 -13.20
CA GLY A 14 3.54 -15.66 -13.95
C GLY A 14 2.66 -14.74 -14.79
N CYS A 15 1.86 -15.31 -15.70
CA CYS A 15 0.94 -14.56 -16.56
C CYS A 15 -0.35 -15.37 -16.86
N PRO A 16 -1.34 -15.36 -15.96
CA PRO A 16 -1.31 -14.80 -14.60
C PRO A 16 -0.50 -15.69 -13.63
N PRO A 17 0.00 -15.18 -12.50
CA PRO A 17 0.59 -16.03 -11.46
C PRO A 17 -0.46 -17.04 -10.98
N THR A 18 0.00 -18.26 -10.63
CA THR A 18 -0.91 -19.24 -10.04
C THR A 18 -1.39 -18.75 -8.67
N PRO A 19 -2.57 -19.18 -8.21
CA PRO A 19 -3.06 -18.81 -6.88
C PRO A 19 -2.03 -19.10 -5.77
N GLU A 20 -1.35 -20.24 -5.83
CA GLU A 20 -0.34 -20.65 -4.84
C GLU A 20 0.88 -19.73 -4.89
N THR A 21 1.32 -19.33 -6.09
CA THR A 21 2.44 -18.41 -6.27
C THR A 21 2.13 -17.04 -5.68
N LEU A 22 0.91 -16.55 -5.88
CA LEU A 22 0.48 -15.26 -5.33
C LEU A 22 0.42 -15.31 -3.79
N ILE A 23 -0.16 -16.37 -3.21
CA ILE A 23 -0.25 -16.55 -1.76
C ILE A 23 1.16 -16.62 -1.15
N HIS A 24 2.06 -17.38 -1.76
CA HIS A 24 3.44 -17.48 -1.30
C HIS A 24 4.18 -16.14 -1.33
N ALA A 25 3.96 -15.31 -2.36
CA ALA A 25 4.54 -13.97 -2.43
C ALA A 25 4.05 -13.05 -1.30
N ILE A 26 2.77 -13.17 -0.92
CA ILE A 26 2.18 -12.42 0.21
C ILE A 26 2.78 -12.89 1.55
N GLU A 27 2.86 -14.20 1.76
CA GLU A 27 3.45 -14.76 2.99
C GLU A 27 4.94 -14.40 3.13
N THR A 28 5.68 -14.42 2.01
CA THR A 28 7.07 -13.95 1.97
C THR A 28 7.19 -12.48 2.36
N LEU A 29 6.26 -11.63 1.91
CA LEU A 29 6.22 -10.24 2.31
C LEU A 29 5.97 -10.10 3.82
N HIS A 30 5.03 -10.85 4.38
CA HIS A 30 4.75 -10.85 5.82
C HIS A 30 5.99 -11.24 6.63
N GLN A 31 6.68 -12.33 6.27
CA GLN A 31 7.88 -12.77 6.97
C GLN A 31 8.97 -11.67 6.97
N LYS A 32 9.17 -10.99 5.83
CA LYS A 32 10.15 -9.89 5.73
C LYS A 32 9.78 -8.66 6.57
N ILE A 33 8.50 -8.46 6.87
CA ILE A 33 8.03 -7.43 7.80
C ILE A 33 8.33 -7.88 9.24
N GLU A 34 7.98 -9.11 9.60
CA GLU A 34 8.20 -9.68 10.93
C GLU A 34 9.68 -9.75 11.30
N ASP A 35 10.55 -10.11 10.35
CA ASP A 35 12.00 -10.16 10.52
C ASP A 35 12.64 -8.77 10.62
N GLY A 36 11.87 -7.70 10.36
CA GLY A 36 12.37 -6.32 10.34
C GLY A 36 13.29 -5.98 9.16
N GLU A 37 13.47 -6.90 8.21
CA GLU A 37 14.32 -6.73 7.02
C GLU A 37 13.94 -5.51 6.20
N ILE A 38 12.65 -5.25 6.01
CA ILE A 38 12.16 -4.10 5.22
C ILE A 38 12.48 -2.78 5.94
N MET A 39 12.30 -2.73 7.26
CA MET A 39 12.60 -1.54 8.04
C MET A 39 14.11 -1.24 8.08
N ARG A 40 14.94 -2.28 8.23
CA ARG A 40 16.40 -2.14 8.20
C ARG A 40 16.88 -1.63 6.84
N ARG A 41 16.41 -2.22 5.74
CA ARG A 41 16.75 -1.78 4.37
C ARG A 41 16.36 -0.33 4.12
N ARG A 42 15.19 0.09 4.62
CA ARG A 42 14.74 1.49 4.53
C ARG A 42 15.67 2.44 5.26
N ALA A 43 16.13 2.07 6.47
CA ALA A 43 17.06 2.88 7.25
C ALA A 43 18.44 2.98 6.58
N GLU A 44 18.93 1.90 5.98
CA GLU A 44 20.26 1.84 5.35
C GLU A 44 20.32 2.54 4.01
N THR A 45 19.32 2.33 3.15
CA THR A 45 19.39 2.72 1.73
C THR A 45 18.39 3.81 1.35
N GLY A 46 17.41 4.11 2.22
CA GLY A 46 16.26 4.94 1.85
C GLY A 46 15.39 4.34 0.75
N ALA A 47 15.66 3.10 0.31
CA ALA A 47 14.89 2.41 -0.71
C ALA A 47 13.57 1.93 -0.11
N GLY A 48 12.48 2.47 -0.64
CA GLY A 48 11.10 2.33 -0.17
C GLY A 48 10.28 3.50 -0.73
N ALA A 49 8.95 3.43 -0.67
CA ALA A 49 8.16 4.62 -0.95
C ALA A 49 8.55 5.70 0.08
N ASN A 50 9.29 6.73 -0.35
CA ASN A 50 9.62 7.91 0.44
C ASN A 50 8.37 8.78 0.65
N LEU A 51 7.25 8.15 1.03
CA LEU A 51 6.07 8.84 1.51
C LEU A 51 6.39 9.34 2.90
N HIS A 52 6.77 10.62 2.99
CA HIS A 52 6.55 11.40 4.18
C HIS A 52 5.04 11.42 4.39
N ILE A 53 4.53 10.47 5.17
CA ILE A 53 3.18 10.53 5.70
C ILE A 53 3.26 11.64 6.74
N THR A 54 2.96 12.88 6.36
CA THR A 54 2.45 13.85 7.33
C THR A 54 1.28 13.14 7.99
N GLU A 55 1.39 12.85 9.29
CA GLU A 55 0.27 12.33 10.06
C GLU A 55 -0.95 13.20 9.76
N ILE A 56 -1.91 12.66 9.02
CA ILE A 56 -3.22 13.28 8.90
C ILE A 56 -3.89 12.94 10.23
N GLY A 57 -3.80 13.87 11.18
CA GLY A 57 -4.45 13.73 12.48
C GLY A 57 -5.91 13.31 12.27
N ALA A 58 -6.37 12.32 13.05
CA ALA A 58 -7.73 11.84 12.97
C ALA A 58 -8.70 13.01 13.18
N GLN A 59 -9.44 13.38 12.14
CA GLN A 59 -10.41 14.45 12.21
C GLN A 59 -11.63 13.94 12.97
N THR A 60 -11.84 14.41 14.20
CA THR A 60 -13.03 14.08 15.01
C THR A 60 -14.25 14.91 14.60
N SER A 61 -14.10 15.80 13.63
CA SER A 61 -15.20 16.62 13.12
C SER A 61 -16.16 15.74 12.31
N PRO A 62 -17.45 15.70 12.68
CA PRO A 62 -18.43 14.93 11.93
C PRO A 62 -18.53 15.48 10.51
N VAL A 63 -18.38 14.60 9.53
CA VAL A 63 -18.65 14.93 8.13
C VAL A 63 -20.15 15.17 8.01
N LEU A 64 -20.54 16.44 7.90
CA LEU A 64 -21.91 16.83 7.59
C LEU A 64 -22.25 16.32 6.18
N LEU A 65 -22.99 15.21 6.13
CA LEU A 65 -23.62 14.73 4.90
C LEU A 65 -24.59 15.81 4.44
N SER A 66 -24.19 16.59 3.44
CA SER A 66 -25.11 17.50 2.77
C SER A 66 -26.24 16.67 2.17
N PRO A 67 -27.52 16.99 2.42
CA PRO A 67 -28.60 16.28 1.78
C PRO A 67 -28.42 16.41 0.27
N SER A 68 -28.35 15.26 -0.40
CA SER A 68 -28.31 15.17 -1.86
C SER A 68 -29.43 16.05 -2.40
N ARG A 69 -29.08 17.01 -3.25
CA ARG A 69 -30.02 17.89 -3.92
C ARG A 69 -30.94 17.02 -4.79
N THR A 70 -32.09 16.61 -4.26
CA THR A 70 -33.14 15.98 -5.06
C THR A 70 -33.65 17.04 -6.00
N GLY A 71 -33.15 17.03 -7.23
CA GLY A 71 -33.68 17.84 -8.31
C GLY A 71 -35.10 17.37 -8.63
N ALA A 72 -36.09 18.02 -8.03
CA ALA A 72 -37.43 18.05 -8.57
C ALA A 72 -37.37 18.85 -9.88
N SER A 73 -37.34 18.13 -11.00
CA SER A 73 -37.65 18.71 -12.30
C SER A 73 -39.17 18.73 -12.44
N ALA A 74 -39.70 19.90 -12.79
CA ALA A 74 -41.10 20.18 -13.06
C ALA A 74 -41.67 19.30 -14.18
#